data_AF-A0A926UH67-F1
#
_entry.id   AF-A0A926UH67-F1
#
_cell.length_a   1.000
_cell.length_b   1.000
_cell.length_c   1.000
_cell.angle_alpha   90.00
_cell.angle_beta   90.00
_cell.angle_gamma   90.00
#
_symmetry.space_group_name_H-M   'P 1'
#
loop_
_entity.id
_entity.type
_entity.pdbx_description
1 polymer ?
#
loop_
_entity_poly.entity_id
_entity_poly.type
_entity_poly.pdbx_seq_one_letter_code
_entity_poly.pdbx_strand_id
1 'polypeptide(L)'
;MAMRKYQVAFSFASENRPYVKKVADHLQNSGVDVFYDSFEQVDLWGKDLYSHLDNIYRNRAHYCVIFISEAYGRKTWTNHERKSAQARAFEENQEYILPVRFDDTEIPGIHPTIGYVDLRSTQPQQLAEMIIQKLHRSSFLKDEQTQAILSSSKAQGKTKSAYSSRTQTKTVKFNQEGIGKLPNDCPVVYRILTETGSNNFTGAAKKGEVQERIREHLLSGRKHVPGSKVKIERMSSIESARAKAERIIARTKPKYNGRRK
;
A
#
# COMPACT_ATOMS: atom_id res chain seq x y z
N MET A 1 12.71 0.48 2.80
CA MET A 1 11.61 1.42 2.48
C MET A 1 10.95 1.80 3.79
N ALA A 2 10.81 3.10 4.07
CA ALA A 2 10.12 3.56 5.26
C ALA A 2 8.69 2.99 5.27
N MET A 3 8.31 2.39 6.40
CA MET A 3 6.96 1.89 6.59
C MET A 3 6.03 3.10 6.67
N ARG A 4 5.19 3.30 5.64
CA ARG A 4 4.18 4.36 5.67
C ARG A 4 3.09 3.93 6.64
N LYS A 5 3.02 4.60 7.80
CA LYS A 5 2.05 4.33 8.88
C LYS A 5 0.62 4.61 8.41
N TYR A 6 0.44 5.47 7.41
CA TYR A 6 -0.87 5.92 6.96
C TYR A 6 -1.01 5.80 5.44
N GLN A 7 -2.23 5.58 4.98
CA GLN A 7 -2.58 5.69 3.57
C GLN A 7 -2.86 7.14 3.21
N VAL A 8 -3.52 7.89 4.09
CA VAL A 8 -3.83 9.30 3.85
C VAL A 8 -3.53 10.11 5.11
N ALA A 9 -2.98 11.30 4.93
CA ALA A 9 -2.83 12.29 5.99
C ALA A 9 -3.68 13.52 5.68
N PHE A 10 -4.34 14.06 6.71
CA PHE A 10 -5.15 15.27 6.59
C PHE A 10 -4.38 16.50 7.07
N SER A 11 -4.49 17.58 6.32
CA SER A 11 -3.99 18.92 6.69
C SER A 11 -5.13 19.92 6.58
N PHE A 12 -5.52 20.55 7.68
CA PHE A 12 -6.69 21.41 7.75
C PHE A 12 -6.58 22.43 8.87
N ALA A 13 -7.39 23.48 8.82
CA ALA A 13 -7.53 24.44 9.92
C ALA A 13 -8.57 23.91 10.93
N SER A 14 -8.38 24.20 12.22
CA SER A 14 -9.25 23.66 13.28
C SER A 14 -10.72 24.04 13.10
N GLU A 15 -11.03 25.14 12.42
CA GLU A 15 -12.38 25.58 12.05
C GLU A 15 -13.11 24.59 11.13
N ASN A 16 -12.37 23.88 10.28
CA ASN A 16 -12.94 22.91 9.34
C ASN A 16 -13.13 21.52 9.97
N ARG A 17 -12.79 21.36 11.25
CA ARG A 17 -12.84 20.08 11.98
C ARG A 17 -14.16 19.32 11.87
N PRO A 18 -15.36 19.95 11.97
CA PRO A 18 -16.62 19.21 11.89
C PRO A 18 -16.81 18.46 10.57
N TYR A 19 -16.36 19.05 9.46
CA TYR A 19 -16.40 18.41 8.14
C TYR A 19 -15.34 17.32 8.05
N VAL A 20 -14.09 17.65 8.39
CA VAL A 20 -12.93 16.75 8.26
C VAL A 20 -13.09 15.49 9.11
N LYS A 21 -13.62 15.61 10.33
CA LYS A 21 -13.89 14.46 11.19
C LYS A 21 -14.83 13.46 10.53
N LYS A 22 -15.92 13.93 9.91
CA LYS A 22 -16.86 13.04 9.21
C LYS A 22 -16.18 12.28 8.08
N VAL A 23 -15.32 12.94 7.30
CA VAL A 23 -14.52 12.27 6.26
C VAL A 23 -13.60 11.21 6.87
N ALA A 24 -12.90 11.57 7.95
CA ALA A 24 -11.97 10.66 8.63
C ALA A 24 -12.67 9.42 9.20
N ASP A 25 -13.82 9.61 9.86
CA ASP A 25 -14.64 8.53 10.40
C ASP A 25 -15.09 7.56 9.28
N HIS A 26 -15.55 8.09 8.13
CA HIS A 26 -15.96 7.27 6.98
C HIS A 26 -14.80 6.45 6.39
N LEU A 27 -13.62 7.06 6.29
CA LEU A 27 -12.42 6.37 5.81
C LEU A 27 -11.97 5.27 6.77
N GLN A 28 -11.96 5.53 8.08
CA GLN A 28 -11.61 4.53 9.10
C GLN A 28 -12.60 3.35 9.11
N ASN A 29 -13.90 3.63 9.03
CA ASN A 29 -14.93 2.59 8.92
C ASN A 29 -14.78 1.74 7.65
N SER A 30 -14.14 2.29 6.62
CA SER A 30 -13.79 1.59 5.38
C SER A 30 -12.43 0.88 5.43
N GLY A 31 -11.76 0.89 6.59
CA GLY A 31 -10.46 0.23 6.81
C GLY A 31 -9.26 1.00 6.25
N VAL A 32 -9.40 2.31 6.02
CA VAL A 32 -8.28 3.15 5.56
C VAL A 32 -7.50 3.70 6.76
N ASP A 33 -6.18 3.54 6.73
CA ASP A 33 -5.29 4.13 7.74
C ASP A 33 -5.16 5.64 7.50
N VAL A 34 -5.83 6.45 8.31
CA VAL A 34 -5.86 7.91 8.20
C VAL A 34 -5.09 8.57 9.34
N PHE A 35 -4.16 9.45 9.01
CA PHE A 35 -3.61 10.39 9.98
C PHE A 35 -4.54 11.61 10.12
N TYR A 36 -5.08 11.77 11.33
CA TYR A 36 -5.92 12.90 11.72
C TYR A 36 -5.50 13.34 13.14
N ASP A 37 -5.20 14.62 13.28
CA ASP A 37 -4.59 15.21 14.49
C ASP A 37 -5.31 14.87 15.80
N SER A 38 -6.65 14.74 15.77
CA SER A 38 -7.43 14.49 16.98
C SER A 38 -7.41 13.03 17.39
N PHE A 39 -7.11 12.10 16.47
CA PHE A 39 -6.91 10.69 16.82
C PHE A 39 -5.53 10.45 17.45
N GLU A 40 -4.60 11.39 17.27
CA GLU A 40 -3.20 11.25 17.66
C GLU A 40 -2.81 12.28 18.74
N GLN A 41 -3.79 12.87 19.47
CA GLN A 41 -3.52 13.89 20.50
C GLN A 41 -2.48 13.46 21.54
N VAL A 42 -2.52 12.19 21.96
CA VAL A 42 -1.55 11.62 22.90
C VAL A 42 -0.15 11.55 22.29
N ASP A 43 -0.06 11.16 21.02
CA ASP A 43 1.20 11.02 20.30
C ASP A 43 1.80 12.38 19.90
N LEU A 44 0.98 13.42 19.75
CA LEU A 44 1.40 14.78 19.39
C LEU A 44 1.73 15.64 20.61
N TRP A 45 1.38 15.21 21.82
CA TRP A 45 1.63 15.95 23.04
C TRP A 45 3.13 16.16 23.28
N GLY A 46 3.58 17.42 23.27
CA GLY A 46 4.95 17.82 23.57
C GLY A 46 5.93 17.74 22.39
N LYS A 47 5.45 17.35 21.19
CA LYS A 47 6.26 17.34 19.97
C LYS A 47 6.18 18.68 19.25
N ASP A 48 7.26 19.04 18.54
CA ASP A 48 7.19 20.08 17.53
C ASP A 48 6.24 19.63 16.42
N LEU A 49 5.03 20.18 16.45
CA LEU A 49 3.92 19.74 15.61
C LEU A 49 4.28 19.86 14.12
N TYR A 50 5.01 20.91 13.76
CA TYR A 50 5.35 21.21 12.37
C TYR A 50 6.41 20.26 11.79
N SER A 51 7.49 19.97 12.51
CA SER A 51 8.50 18.99 12.08
C SER A 51 7.94 17.57 12.03
N HIS A 52 7.01 17.25 12.93
CA HIS A 52 6.34 15.96 12.95
C HIS A 52 5.37 15.80 11.77
N LEU A 53 4.59 16.84 11.49
CA LEU A 53 3.66 16.88 10.35
C LEU A 53 4.40 16.83 9.01
N ASP A 54 5.50 17.58 8.84
CA ASP A 54 6.33 17.52 7.62
C ASP A 54 6.87 16.11 7.36
N ASN A 55 7.35 15.42 8.40
CA ASN A 55 7.78 14.02 8.27
C ASN A 55 6.61 13.09 7.88
N ILE A 56 5.43 13.30 8.47
CA ILE A 56 4.24 12.51 8.15
C ILE A 56 3.84 12.69 6.69
N TYR A 57 3.79 13.94 6.22
CA TYR A 57 3.45 14.28 4.86
C TYR A 57 4.52 13.81 3.86
N ARG A 58 5.81 13.93 4.16
CA ARG A 58 6.84 13.47 3.20
C ARG A 58 7.00 11.96 3.16
N ASN A 59 6.97 11.31 4.31
CA ASN A 59 7.54 9.98 4.46
C ASN A 59 6.57 8.92 4.99
N ARG A 60 5.45 9.31 5.60
CA ARG A 60 4.59 8.36 6.34
C ARG A 60 3.19 8.16 5.77
N ALA A 61 2.76 8.97 4.81
CA ALA A 61 1.48 8.81 4.12
C ALA A 61 1.63 8.52 2.62
N HIS A 62 0.62 7.93 1.97
CA HIS A 62 0.59 7.76 0.52
C HIS A 62 0.01 8.95 -0.23
N TYR A 63 -0.95 9.64 0.37
CA TYR A 63 -1.47 10.94 -0.09
C TYR A 63 -1.59 11.90 1.09
N CYS A 64 -1.43 13.20 0.83
CA CYS A 64 -1.82 14.25 1.74
C CYS A 64 -3.05 14.98 1.18
N VAL A 65 -4.16 14.97 1.91
CA VAL A 65 -5.35 15.75 1.58
C VAL A 65 -5.27 17.08 2.30
N ILE A 66 -5.17 18.15 1.52
CA ILE A 66 -5.06 19.51 2.04
C ILE A 66 -6.42 20.19 1.91
N PHE A 67 -7.04 20.47 3.06
CA PHE A 67 -8.29 21.19 3.17
C PHE A 67 -8.02 22.68 3.22
N ILE A 68 -8.08 23.29 2.03
CA ILE A 68 -7.82 24.70 1.80
C ILE A 68 -9.03 25.51 2.26
N SER A 69 -8.75 26.49 3.10
CA SER A 69 -9.67 27.53 3.54
C SER A 69 -8.89 28.80 3.85
N GLU A 70 -9.57 29.92 4.00
CA GLU A 70 -8.97 31.19 4.44
C GLU A 70 -8.26 31.02 5.79
N ALA A 71 -8.90 30.29 6.71
CA ALA A 71 -8.34 29.97 8.01
C ALA A 71 -7.06 29.13 7.89
N TYR A 72 -7.00 28.18 6.94
CA TYR A 72 -5.81 27.38 6.68
C TYR A 72 -4.64 28.24 6.19
N GLY A 73 -4.89 29.11 5.19
CA GLY A 73 -3.88 30.04 4.66
C GLY A 73 -3.36 31.02 5.70
N ARG A 74 -4.22 31.44 6.64
CA ARG A 74 -3.86 32.40 7.70
C ARG A 74 -3.23 31.77 8.95
N LYS A 75 -3.64 30.57 9.37
CA LYS A 75 -3.24 30.00 10.68
C LYS A 75 -2.28 28.84 10.57
N THR A 76 -2.49 27.97 9.59
CA THR A 76 -1.69 26.75 9.42
C THR A 76 -0.49 27.01 8.52
N TRP A 77 -0.61 27.93 7.56
CA TRP A 77 0.41 28.22 6.56
C TRP A 77 1.37 29.37 6.92
N THR A 78 1.17 30.18 7.97
CA THR A 78 1.62 31.59 7.98
C THR A 78 3.11 31.93 8.09
N ASN A 79 4.02 31.03 8.48
CA ASN A 79 5.41 31.41 8.70
C ASN A 79 6.23 31.46 7.40
N HIS A 80 6.75 32.62 7.00
CA HIS A 80 7.37 32.87 5.68
C HIS A 80 8.51 31.92 5.28
N GLU A 81 9.40 31.58 6.21
CA GLU A 81 10.49 30.63 5.97
C GLU A 81 9.92 29.21 5.77
N ARG A 82 8.93 28.85 6.60
CA ARG A 82 8.23 27.56 6.52
C ARG A 82 7.31 27.46 5.29
N LYS A 83 6.65 28.54 4.87
CA LYS A 83 5.87 28.67 3.62
C LYS A 83 6.73 28.31 2.43
N SER A 84 7.94 28.84 2.39
CA SER A 84 8.87 28.63 1.27
C SER A 84 9.32 27.17 1.22
N ALA A 85 9.61 26.56 2.37
CA ALA A 85 9.98 25.15 2.44
C ALA A 85 8.82 24.19 2.11
N GLN A 86 7.60 24.49 2.59
CA GLN A 86 6.41 23.70 2.32
C GLN A 86 5.93 23.85 0.87
N ALA A 87 5.96 25.07 0.33
CA ALA A 87 5.64 25.33 -1.08
C ALA A 87 6.54 24.52 -2.01
N ARG A 88 7.87 24.53 -1.76
CA ARG A 88 8.83 23.71 -2.52
C ARG A 88 8.54 22.21 -2.40
N ALA A 89 8.26 21.73 -1.19
CA ALA A 89 7.92 20.32 -0.97
C ALA A 89 6.64 19.91 -1.71
N PHE A 90 5.70 20.85 -1.90
CA PHE A 90 4.47 20.62 -2.65
C PHE A 90 4.67 20.66 -4.16
N GLU A 91 5.52 21.56 -4.65
CA GLU A 91 5.93 21.62 -6.06
C GLU A 91 6.68 20.36 -6.49
N GLU A 92 7.57 19.84 -5.66
CA GLU A 92 8.35 18.63 -5.97
C GLU A 92 7.52 17.34 -5.98
N ASN A 93 6.31 17.34 -5.38
CA ASN A 93 5.53 16.13 -5.16
C ASN A 93 4.03 16.33 -5.43
N GLN A 94 3.68 16.94 -6.57
CA GLN A 94 2.30 17.34 -6.87
C GLN A 94 1.30 16.18 -6.95
N GLU A 95 1.69 14.98 -7.40
CA GLU A 95 0.77 13.83 -7.46
C GLU A 95 0.43 13.28 -6.06
N TYR A 96 1.28 13.55 -5.06
CA TYR A 96 1.07 13.15 -3.68
C TYR A 96 0.01 13.99 -2.95
N ILE A 97 -0.28 15.19 -3.45
CA ILE A 97 -1.18 16.15 -2.82
C ILE A 97 -2.56 16.09 -3.46
N LEU A 98 -3.59 16.05 -2.62
CA LEU A 98 -4.99 16.07 -3.03
C LEU A 98 -5.64 17.34 -2.48
N PRO A 99 -5.65 18.46 -3.23
CA PRO A 99 -6.28 19.69 -2.77
C PRO A 99 -7.79 19.55 -2.72
N VAL A 100 -8.38 19.99 -1.61
CA VAL A 100 -9.84 20.10 -1.45
C VAL A 100 -10.15 21.48 -0.88
N ARG A 101 -11.13 22.18 -1.45
CA ARG A 101 -11.29 23.63 -1.23
C ARG A 101 -12.63 23.92 -0.59
N PHE A 102 -12.62 24.57 0.58
CA PHE A 102 -13.82 25.17 1.17
C PHE A 102 -14.14 26.53 0.55
N ASP A 103 -13.13 27.21 0.02
CA ASP A 103 -13.21 28.53 -0.59
C ASP A 103 -12.10 28.70 -1.65
N ASP A 104 -12.01 29.89 -2.24
CA ASP A 104 -11.08 30.16 -3.33
C ASP A 104 -9.69 30.60 -2.84
N THR A 105 -9.34 30.41 -1.55
CA THR A 105 -8.05 30.83 -0.96
C THR A 105 -6.84 30.25 -1.68
N GLU A 106 -5.95 31.10 -2.16
CA GLU A 106 -4.71 30.65 -2.81
C GLU A 106 -3.64 30.28 -1.78
N ILE A 107 -2.99 29.13 -2.01
CA ILE A 107 -1.90 28.63 -1.18
C ILE A 107 -0.63 28.59 -2.03
N PRO A 108 0.43 29.34 -1.67
CA PRO A 108 1.73 29.25 -2.33
C PRO A 108 2.22 27.80 -2.47
N GLY A 109 2.70 27.41 -3.65
CA GLY A 109 3.15 26.04 -3.96
C GLY A 109 2.05 25.06 -4.39
N ILE A 110 0.78 25.45 -4.32
CA ILE A 110 -0.34 24.71 -4.95
C ILE A 110 -0.83 25.53 -6.12
N HIS A 111 -0.41 25.17 -7.34
CA HIS A 111 -0.80 25.87 -8.54
C HIS A 111 -2.33 25.77 -8.81
N PRO A 112 -2.98 26.85 -9.30
CA PRO A 112 -4.40 26.82 -9.65
C PRO A 112 -4.78 25.79 -10.72
N THR A 113 -3.80 25.35 -11.52
CA THR A 113 -3.96 24.32 -12.56
C THR A 113 -4.01 22.90 -12.00
N ILE A 114 -3.74 22.69 -10.71
CA ILE A 114 -3.84 21.39 -10.06
C ILE A 114 -5.32 21.07 -9.83
N GLY A 115 -5.75 19.89 -10.28
CA GLY A 115 -7.12 19.42 -10.06
C GLY A 115 -7.46 19.33 -8.58
N TYR A 116 -8.58 19.91 -8.18
CA TYR A 116 -9.06 19.95 -6.80
C TYR A 116 -10.51 19.47 -6.69
N VAL A 117 -10.94 19.16 -5.47
CA VAL A 117 -12.37 18.91 -5.16
C VAL A 117 -12.96 20.13 -4.47
N ASP A 118 -14.09 20.63 -4.97
CA ASP A 118 -14.82 21.73 -4.37
C ASP A 118 -15.75 21.21 -3.25
N LEU A 119 -15.50 21.64 -2.02
CA LEU A 119 -16.25 21.22 -0.83
C LEU A 119 -17.54 22.02 -0.59
N ARG A 120 -17.79 23.08 -1.37
CA ARG A 120 -19.06 23.82 -1.33
C ARG A 120 -20.22 22.97 -1.85
N SER A 121 -19.92 22.04 -2.75
CA SER A 121 -20.89 21.14 -3.39
C SER A 121 -20.66 19.65 -3.09
N THR A 122 -19.67 19.30 -2.26
CA THR A 122 -19.30 17.91 -1.99
C THR A 122 -19.61 17.56 -0.54
N GLN A 123 -20.30 16.44 -0.31
CA GLN A 123 -20.56 15.94 1.04
C GLN A 123 -19.36 15.15 1.60
N PRO A 124 -19.19 15.07 2.93
CA PRO A 124 -18.06 14.35 3.54
C PRO A 124 -17.92 12.89 3.08
N GLN A 125 -19.05 12.19 2.95
CA GLN A 125 -19.15 10.81 2.46
C GLN A 125 -18.61 10.69 1.04
N GLN A 126 -19.08 11.56 0.15
CA GLN A 126 -18.67 11.59 -1.24
C GLN A 126 -17.16 11.87 -1.37
N LEU A 127 -16.62 12.79 -0.56
CA LEU A 127 -15.18 13.03 -0.54
C LEU A 127 -14.40 11.78 -0.07
N ALA A 128 -14.87 11.10 0.99
CA ALA A 128 -14.25 9.88 1.48
C ALA A 128 -14.23 8.79 0.39
N GLU A 129 -15.32 8.60 -0.34
CA GLU A 129 -15.41 7.67 -1.46
C GLU A 129 -14.42 8.03 -2.58
N MET A 130 -14.29 9.31 -2.93
CA MET A 130 -13.31 9.79 -3.92
C MET A 130 -11.87 9.49 -3.47
N ILE A 131 -11.57 9.67 -2.18
CA ILE A 131 -10.25 9.35 -1.61
C ILE A 131 -9.98 7.84 -1.70
N ILE A 132 -10.96 6.99 -1.36
CA ILE A 132 -10.86 5.53 -1.48
C ILE A 132 -10.61 5.13 -2.94
N GLN A 133 -11.34 5.72 -3.88
CA GLN A 133 -11.14 5.47 -5.31
C GLN A 133 -9.74 5.90 -5.77
N LYS A 134 -9.23 7.06 -5.30
CA LYS A 134 -7.88 7.54 -5.60
C LYS A 134 -6.81 6.59 -5.06
N LEU A 135 -6.98 6.10 -3.83
CA LEU A 135 -6.09 5.09 -3.22
C LEU A 135 -6.06 3.80 -4.05
N HIS A 136 -7.24 3.30 -4.42
CA HIS A 136 -7.37 2.09 -5.25
C HIS A 136 -6.74 2.29 -6.63
N ARG A 137 -7.04 3.39 -7.32
CA ARG A 137 -6.49 3.67 -8.65
C ARG A 137 -4.97 3.77 -8.64
N SER A 138 -4.41 4.26 -7.55
CA SER A 138 -2.96 4.40 -7.40
C SER A 138 -2.27 3.08 -7.07
N SER A 139 -2.96 2.15 -6.40
CA SER A 139 -2.52 0.74 -6.39
C SER A 139 -2.60 0.12 -7.79
N PHE A 140 -3.67 0.37 -8.54
CA PHE A 140 -3.83 -0.16 -9.90
C PHE A 140 -2.82 0.41 -10.92
N LEU A 141 -2.46 1.69 -10.85
CA LEU A 141 -1.47 2.31 -11.75
C LEU A 141 -0.05 1.83 -11.47
N LYS A 142 0.29 1.54 -10.21
CA LYS A 142 1.55 0.86 -9.86
C LYS A 142 1.59 -0.55 -10.43
N ASP A 143 0.45 -1.23 -10.46
CA ASP A 143 0.32 -2.56 -11.07
C ASP A 143 0.36 -2.48 -12.61
N GLU A 144 -0.25 -1.48 -13.24
CA GLU A 144 -0.22 -1.26 -14.71
C GLU A 144 1.13 -0.78 -15.23
N GLN A 145 1.84 0.13 -14.56
CA GLN A 145 3.21 0.50 -14.96
C GLN A 145 4.17 -0.67 -14.81
N THR A 146 3.98 -1.50 -13.77
CA THR A 146 4.70 -2.75 -13.60
C THR A 146 4.37 -3.71 -14.76
N GLN A 147 3.10 -3.86 -15.14
CA GLN A 147 2.68 -4.68 -16.27
C GLN A 147 3.09 -4.13 -17.65
N ALA A 148 3.15 -2.81 -17.83
CA ALA A 148 3.58 -2.16 -19.06
C ALA A 148 5.07 -2.42 -19.31
N ILE A 149 5.93 -2.26 -18.30
CA ILE A 149 7.35 -2.62 -18.34
C ILE A 149 7.56 -4.12 -18.65
N LEU A 150 6.67 -4.98 -18.12
CA LEU A 150 6.63 -6.43 -18.38
C LEU A 150 6.04 -6.82 -19.76
N SER A 151 5.32 -5.90 -20.42
CA SER A 151 4.67 -6.12 -21.72
C SER A 151 5.46 -5.54 -22.90
N SER A 152 6.24 -4.47 -22.69
CA SER A 152 7.23 -3.98 -23.66
C SER A 152 8.37 -4.99 -23.90
N SER A 153 8.54 -5.95 -22.98
CA SER A 153 9.42 -7.12 -23.14
C SER A 153 8.72 -8.32 -23.79
N LYS A 154 7.44 -8.18 -24.20
CA LYS A 154 6.62 -9.21 -24.85
C LYS A 154 5.83 -8.63 -26.03
N ALA A 155 6.53 -8.11 -27.03
CA ALA A 155 6.01 -8.09 -28.39
C ALA A 155 5.93 -9.53 -28.92
N GLN A 156 4.94 -10.30 -28.47
CA GLN A 156 4.42 -11.50 -29.13
C GLN A 156 3.21 -12.04 -28.33
N GLY A 157 2.02 -11.96 -28.93
CA GLY A 157 0.91 -12.88 -28.60
C GLY A 157 -0.33 -12.33 -27.90
N LYS A 158 -1.16 -11.60 -28.67
CA LYS A 158 -2.64 -11.62 -28.74
C LYS A 158 -3.51 -12.17 -27.57
N THR A 159 -4.33 -11.24 -27.06
CA THR A 159 -5.81 -11.23 -26.87
C THR A 159 -6.58 -12.08 -25.82
N LYS A 160 -7.31 -11.30 -24.98
CA LYS A 160 -8.70 -11.40 -24.45
C LYS A 160 -9.04 -12.41 -23.33
N SER A 161 -9.45 -11.90 -22.16
CA SER A 161 -10.88 -11.85 -21.72
C SER A 161 -11.09 -11.85 -20.19
N ALA A 162 -12.01 -10.97 -19.75
CA ALA A 162 -12.97 -11.02 -18.64
C ALA A 162 -12.53 -11.08 -17.15
N TYR A 163 -13.14 -10.16 -16.38
CA TYR A 163 -13.06 -9.95 -14.93
C TYR A 163 -13.17 -11.24 -14.10
N SER A 164 -12.19 -11.45 -13.22
CA SER A 164 -12.27 -12.39 -12.08
C SER A 164 -11.39 -11.84 -10.95
N SER A 165 -11.98 -11.58 -9.78
CA SER A 165 -11.26 -11.36 -8.52
C SER A 165 -10.55 -12.66 -8.14
N ARG A 166 -9.43 -12.94 -8.79
CA ARG A 166 -8.68 -14.19 -8.65
C ARG A 166 -7.47 -13.90 -7.79
N THR A 167 -7.46 -14.43 -6.58
CA THR A 167 -6.22 -14.67 -5.82
C THR A 167 -5.23 -15.29 -6.81
N GLN A 168 -4.19 -14.54 -7.23
CA GLN A 168 -3.28 -15.00 -8.28
C GLN A 168 -2.41 -16.11 -7.69
N THR A 169 -2.95 -17.33 -7.68
CA THR A 169 -2.24 -18.54 -7.31
C THR A 169 -1.64 -19.16 -8.56
N LYS A 170 -0.35 -19.52 -8.50
CA LYS A 170 0.34 -20.22 -9.58
C LYS A 170 0.86 -21.55 -9.05
N THR A 171 0.66 -22.61 -9.81
CA THR A 171 1.17 -23.94 -9.49
C THR A 171 2.14 -24.36 -10.57
N VAL A 172 3.31 -24.85 -10.16
CA VAL A 172 4.33 -25.39 -11.06
C VAL A 172 4.85 -26.72 -10.53
N LYS A 173 5.57 -27.47 -11.35
CA LYS A 173 6.31 -28.65 -10.89
C LYS A 173 7.36 -28.23 -9.86
N PHE A 174 7.51 -29.02 -8.79
CA PHE A 174 8.53 -28.78 -7.77
C PHE A 174 9.87 -29.35 -8.22
N ASN A 175 10.47 -28.69 -9.21
CA ASN A 175 11.80 -28.97 -9.75
C ASN A 175 12.47 -27.65 -10.17
N GLN A 176 13.75 -27.69 -10.54
CA GLN A 176 14.55 -26.48 -10.80
C GLN A 176 13.95 -25.63 -11.94
N GLU A 177 13.51 -26.27 -13.02
CA GLU A 177 12.90 -25.62 -14.18
C GLU A 177 11.53 -25.00 -13.84
N GLY A 178 10.68 -25.72 -13.12
CA GLY A 178 9.36 -25.26 -12.69
C GLY A 178 9.45 -24.07 -11.73
N ILE A 179 10.37 -24.14 -10.76
CA ILE A 179 10.61 -23.04 -9.82
C ILE A 179 11.19 -21.81 -10.54
N GLY A 180 12.02 -21.99 -11.57
CA GLY A 180 12.51 -20.88 -12.42
C GLY A 180 11.40 -20.10 -13.12
N LYS A 181 10.23 -20.71 -13.32
CA LYS A 181 9.04 -20.07 -13.91
C LYS A 181 8.18 -19.34 -12.87
N LEU A 182 8.52 -19.39 -11.58
CA LEU A 182 7.78 -18.70 -10.53
C LEU A 182 8.12 -17.20 -10.53
N PRO A 183 7.12 -16.33 -10.31
CA PRO A 183 7.36 -14.91 -10.12
C PRO A 183 8.22 -14.65 -8.89
N ASN A 184 9.15 -13.70 -9.00
CA ASN A 184 10.03 -13.27 -7.93
C ASN A 184 9.85 -11.78 -7.59
N ASP A 185 8.80 -11.16 -8.11
CA ASP A 185 8.49 -9.73 -8.09
C ASP A 185 7.62 -9.29 -6.91
N CYS A 186 7.12 -10.24 -6.13
CA CYS A 186 6.28 -10.00 -4.96
C CYS A 186 6.56 -11.02 -3.86
N PRO A 187 6.25 -10.69 -2.60
CA PRO A 187 6.19 -11.69 -1.53
C PRO A 187 5.12 -12.74 -1.83
N VAL A 188 5.37 -13.99 -1.46
CA VAL A 188 4.42 -15.08 -1.67
C VAL A 188 4.31 -15.96 -0.44
N VAL A 189 3.13 -16.55 -0.26
CA VAL A 189 3.00 -17.81 0.48
C VAL A 189 3.16 -18.95 -0.52
N TYR A 190 4.03 -19.90 -0.25
CA TYR A 190 4.19 -21.10 -1.07
C TYR A 190 3.85 -22.34 -0.27
N ARG A 191 3.30 -23.33 -0.97
CA ARG A 191 2.98 -24.66 -0.44
C ARG A 191 3.63 -25.70 -1.33
N ILE A 192 4.45 -26.56 -0.74
CA ILE A 192 5.00 -27.73 -1.41
C ILE A 192 3.99 -28.86 -1.20
N LEU A 193 3.49 -29.40 -2.31
CA LEU A 193 2.43 -30.39 -2.35
C LEU A 193 2.99 -31.74 -2.80
N THR A 194 2.46 -32.82 -2.24
CA THR A 194 2.71 -34.18 -2.72
C THR A 194 2.07 -34.41 -4.09
N GLU A 195 2.33 -35.57 -4.70
CA GLU A 195 1.69 -35.97 -5.96
C GLU A 195 0.16 -36.01 -5.85
N THR A 196 -0.34 -36.48 -4.69
CA THR A 196 -1.76 -36.52 -4.32
C THR A 196 -2.35 -35.14 -3.99
N GLY A 197 -1.55 -34.08 -3.99
CA GLY A 197 -2.00 -32.69 -3.75
C GLY A 197 -2.05 -32.28 -2.27
N SER A 198 -1.66 -33.15 -1.34
CA SER A 198 -1.60 -32.85 0.09
C SER A 198 -0.52 -31.83 0.42
N ASN A 199 -0.82 -30.89 1.32
CA ASN A 199 0.11 -29.84 1.74
C ASN A 199 1.19 -30.41 2.66
N ASN A 200 2.42 -30.54 2.15
CA ASN A 200 3.53 -31.14 2.87
C ASN A 200 4.38 -30.09 3.60
N PHE A 201 4.44 -28.86 3.07
CA PHE A 201 5.12 -27.73 3.67
C PHE A 201 4.50 -26.41 3.23
N THR A 202 4.46 -25.43 4.12
CA THR A 202 4.05 -24.06 3.83
C THR A 202 5.12 -23.09 4.29
N GLY A 203 5.51 -22.16 3.41
CA GLY A 203 6.46 -21.11 3.74
C GLY A 203 6.04 -19.77 3.17
N ALA A 204 6.71 -18.72 3.63
CA ALA A 204 6.62 -17.39 3.07
C ALA A 204 7.98 -17.00 2.50
N ALA A 205 8.01 -16.37 1.33
CA ALA A 205 9.21 -15.86 0.68
C ALA A 205 9.03 -14.38 0.35
N LYS A 206 10.09 -13.57 0.51
CA LYS A 206 10.06 -12.16 0.15
C LYS A 206 10.31 -11.98 -1.35
N LYS A 207 9.92 -10.82 -1.85
CA LYS A 207 10.29 -10.35 -3.20
C LYS A 207 11.80 -10.51 -3.39
N GLY A 208 12.21 -11.04 -4.54
CA GLY A 208 13.61 -11.29 -4.88
C GLY A 208 14.15 -12.66 -4.41
N GLU A 209 13.51 -13.33 -3.46
CA GLU A 209 13.99 -14.61 -2.90
C GLU A 209 13.01 -15.78 -3.09
N VAL A 210 11.91 -15.59 -3.81
CA VAL A 210 10.87 -16.62 -3.99
C VAL A 210 11.46 -17.89 -4.58
N GLN A 211 12.22 -17.78 -5.66
CA GLN A 211 12.77 -18.94 -6.34
C GLN A 211 13.86 -19.61 -5.51
N GLU A 212 14.85 -18.84 -5.03
CA GLU A 212 15.96 -19.36 -4.20
C GLU A 212 15.46 -20.05 -2.94
N ARG A 213 14.53 -19.44 -2.22
CA ARG A 213 13.98 -20.01 -1.00
C ARG A 213 13.19 -21.29 -1.24
N ILE A 214 12.52 -21.42 -2.39
CA ILE A 214 11.84 -22.66 -2.78
C ILE A 214 12.86 -23.71 -3.27
N ARG A 215 13.94 -23.30 -3.94
CA ARG A 215 15.06 -24.18 -4.35
C ARG A 215 15.82 -24.75 -3.15
N GLU A 216 15.94 -24.02 -2.05
CA GLU A 216 16.52 -24.54 -0.79
C GLU A 216 15.87 -25.86 -0.33
N HIS A 217 14.59 -26.07 -0.68
CA HIS A 217 13.86 -27.28 -0.34
C HIS A 217 14.05 -28.43 -1.34
N LEU A 218 14.60 -28.16 -2.54
CA LEU A 218 14.97 -29.20 -3.51
C LEU A 218 16.28 -29.88 -3.11
N LEU A 219 17.25 -29.11 -2.61
CA LEU A 219 18.58 -29.59 -2.31
C LEU A 219 18.56 -30.67 -1.22
N SER A 220 19.31 -31.75 -1.46
CA SER A 220 19.48 -32.85 -0.50
C SER A 220 20.13 -32.32 0.78
N GLY A 221 19.44 -32.46 1.93
CA GLY A 221 19.93 -31.97 3.21
C GLY A 221 18.81 -31.73 4.23
N ARG A 222 19.12 -31.08 5.35
CA ARG A 222 18.18 -30.87 6.47
C ARG A 222 16.94 -30.02 6.12
N LYS A 223 17.03 -29.21 5.05
CA LYS A 223 15.95 -28.35 4.57
C LYS A 223 15.12 -28.98 3.44
N HIS A 224 15.47 -30.19 3.00
CA HIS A 224 14.75 -30.90 1.95
C HIS A 224 13.30 -31.16 2.34
N VAL A 225 12.37 -30.87 1.43
CA VAL A 225 10.95 -31.19 1.58
C VAL A 225 10.51 -31.99 0.35
N PRO A 226 10.03 -33.23 0.51
CA PRO A 226 9.53 -33.98 -0.62
C PRO A 226 8.22 -33.38 -1.14
N GLY A 227 8.11 -33.25 -2.45
CA GLY A 227 6.92 -32.74 -3.12
C GLY A 227 7.01 -32.89 -4.63
N SER A 228 5.87 -32.83 -5.29
CA SER A 228 5.75 -32.94 -6.75
C SER A 228 5.37 -31.61 -7.39
N LYS A 229 4.67 -30.74 -6.65
CA LYS A 229 4.20 -29.44 -7.12
C LYS A 229 4.42 -28.38 -6.05
N VAL A 230 4.66 -27.14 -6.48
CA VAL A 230 4.64 -25.99 -5.59
C VAL A 230 3.55 -25.03 -6.04
N LYS A 231 2.65 -24.71 -5.11
CA LYS A 231 1.59 -23.73 -5.29
C LYS A 231 1.98 -22.47 -4.54
N ILE A 232 2.13 -21.37 -5.26
CA ILE A 232 2.34 -20.06 -4.68
C ILE A 232 1.04 -19.25 -4.68
N GLU A 233 0.94 -18.34 -3.75
CA GLU A 233 -0.10 -17.34 -3.61
C GLU A 233 0.61 -16.00 -3.41
N ARG A 234 0.38 -15.07 -4.33
CA ARG A 234 0.96 -13.73 -4.27
C ARG A 234 0.37 -12.97 -3.09
N MET A 235 1.22 -12.24 -2.39
CA MET A 235 0.85 -11.45 -1.21
C MET A 235 1.30 -10.01 -1.40
N SER A 236 0.58 -9.08 -0.78
CA SER A 236 0.91 -7.66 -0.82
C SER A 236 2.17 -7.31 -0.02
N SER A 237 2.53 -8.12 0.99
CA SER A 237 3.71 -7.90 1.83
C SER A 237 4.31 -9.20 2.36
N ILE A 238 5.58 -9.16 2.78
CA ILE A 238 6.22 -10.33 3.42
C ILE A 238 5.59 -10.66 4.77
N GLU A 239 5.12 -9.65 5.51
CA GLU A 239 4.44 -9.83 6.78
C GLU A 239 3.08 -10.49 6.60
N SER A 240 2.28 -10.04 5.61
CA SER A 240 1.01 -10.71 5.29
C SER A 240 1.26 -12.14 4.80
N ALA A 241 2.32 -12.38 4.03
CA ALA A 241 2.73 -13.73 3.64
C ALA A 241 3.09 -14.59 4.86
N ARG A 242 3.89 -14.08 5.79
CA ARG A 242 4.27 -14.79 7.03
C ARG A 242 3.05 -15.09 7.90
N ALA A 243 2.22 -14.10 8.18
CA ALA A 243 1.00 -14.26 8.98
C ALA A 243 0.04 -15.28 8.32
N LYS A 244 -0.10 -15.25 6.99
CA LYS A 244 -0.93 -16.22 6.28
C LYS A 244 -0.30 -17.62 6.27
N ALA A 245 1.01 -17.73 6.13
CA ALA A 245 1.73 -19.00 6.25
C ALA A 245 1.54 -19.60 7.66
N GLU A 246 1.69 -18.80 8.71
CA GLU A 246 1.45 -19.22 10.10
C GLU A 246 0.03 -19.72 10.33
N ARG A 247 -0.98 -19.01 9.85
CA ARG A 247 -2.39 -19.47 9.91
C ARG A 247 -2.59 -20.80 9.19
N ILE A 248 -1.98 -20.99 8.01
CA ILE A 248 -2.06 -22.24 7.27
C ILE A 248 -1.35 -23.36 8.04
N ILE A 249 -0.16 -23.10 8.59
CA ILE A 249 0.60 -24.07 9.37
C ILE A 249 -0.18 -24.50 10.61
N ALA A 250 -0.76 -23.55 11.35
CA ALA A 250 -1.57 -23.83 12.54
C ALA A 250 -2.80 -24.68 12.19
N ARG A 251 -3.46 -24.39 11.07
CA ARG A 251 -4.68 -25.07 10.63
C ARG A 251 -4.43 -26.45 10.01
N THR A 252 -3.45 -26.57 9.12
CA THR A 252 -3.25 -27.80 8.32
C THR A 252 -2.08 -28.65 8.80
N LYS A 253 -1.28 -28.16 9.77
CA LYS A 253 -0.12 -28.82 10.38
C LYS A 253 0.74 -29.62 9.39
N PRO A 254 1.31 -28.97 8.34
CA PRO A 254 2.08 -29.67 7.32
C PRO A 254 3.28 -30.40 7.93
N LYS A 255 3.51 -31.64 7.49
CA LYS A 255 4.45 -32.59 8.09
C LYS A 255 5.89 -32.03 8.24
N TYR A 256 6.33 -31.17 7.33
CA TYR A 256 7.71 -30.69 7.29
C TYR A 256 7.92 -29.30 7.91
N ASN A 257 6.85 -28.64 8.38
CA ASN A 257 6.97 -27.33 9.04
C ASN A 257 7.53 -27.40 10.47
N GLY A 258 7.48 -28.56 11.12
CA GLY A 258 7.97 -28.77 12.48
C GLY A 258 9.43 -29.25 12.60
N ARG A 259 10.13 -29.50 11.48
CA ARG A 259 11.52 -30.00 11.48
C ARG A 259 12.59 -28.91 11.70
N ARG A 260 12.19 -27.73 12.16
CA ARG A 260 13.09 -26.64 12.59
C ARG A 260 13.16 -26.61 14.12
N LYS A 261 14.02 -27.45 14.67
CA LYS A 261 14.87 -27.12 15.82
C LYS A 261 16.30 -27.35 15.40
#